data_AF-A0A9P7SM42-F1
#
_entry.id   AF-A0A9P7SM42-F1
#
_cell.length_a   1.000
_cell.length_b   1.000
_cell.length_c   1.000
_cell.angle_alpha   90.00
_cell.angle_beta   90.00
_cell.angle_gamma   90.00
#
_symmetry.space_group_name_H-M   'P 1'
#
loop_
_entity.id
_entity.type
_entity.pdbx_description
1 polymer ?
#
loop_
_entity_poly.entity_id
_entity_poly.type
_entity_poly.pdbx_seq_one_letter_code
_entity_poly.pdbx_strand_id
1 'polypeptide(L)'
;MATVNAATTRDAPETGSAGLRATTGTKLHGRAFYESLGSPKYVLAPMVDQSEFAWRMLTRSFLSDEEKKNMLAYTPMLHARLFSQTPNYRRVHFQAVKPDSDSNEPWLDGNPAIDRPLFVQFCANDPEALLSAAQQVAPYCDAVDLNLGCPQGIARKGHYGAFLQEDQDLIFRLVNTLYKELPIPVTAKIRILETKEDTLAYAQNVLKAGASILTVHGRRRDQKGHLTGLADWKMLRFLRDSLPPETVLFANGNILQGSDMEACLAATGADGIMSAEGNLSDPALFATPPPLGQEGREYWRGKDGKGGWRVDAIMRRYMDIVHKYARGVDPPERRPLFLPGDDTAWMEAEDQPASTESEEPAKKRRKKDKDAGKREEPSPNLTAMQPHLFHLLRHLVSKHTDVRDMLARSARSGIEGFERVMQVVELKVAQGLLEYEATGGKSFEDELAALGDPQDEEGLEEGESSKATIRKCKRPWWVAQPIVRPLPKEALAKGAIRPSKKELKAGGKVPGEVKGEVKAQSRGKRSRSVVSDGADETTVRSTGNDTGVDVEEVEREKEKEIESRDELVSG
;
A
#
# COMPACT_ATOMS: atom_id res chain seq x y z
N MET A 1 76.52 12.77 -16.82
CA MET A 1 75.32 13.34 -17.47
C MET A 1 74.12 12.95 -16.61
N ALA A 2 73.45 13.97 -16.04
CA ALA A 2 72.14 14.04 -15.37
C ALA A 2 71.68 12.85 -14.48
N THR A 3 71.72 12.92 -13.12
CA THR A 3 70.76 13.55 -12.16
C THR A 3 69.29 13.14 -12.42
N VAL A 4 68.46 12.66 -11.48
CA VAL A 4 68.34 12.94 -10.02
C VAL A 4 67.56 11.80 -9.31
N ASN A 5 67.80 11.67 -7.99
CA ASN A 5 67.17 10.78 -7.01
C ASN A 5 65.66 11.00 -6.77
N ALA A 6 64.97 9.94 -6.34
CA ALA A 6 63.68 10.01 -5.66
C ALA A 6 63.71 9.18 -4.36
N ALA A 7 63.62 9.87 -3.22
CA ALA A 7 63.22 9.32 -1.93
C ALA A 7 62.64 10.46 -1.09
N THR A 8 61.38 10.35 -0.67
CA THR A 8 60.85 10.75 0.66
C THR A 8 59.32 10.59 0.71
N THR A 9 58.90 9.70 1.61
CA THR A 9 57.76 9.79 2.54
C THR A 9 56.69 10.86 2.27
N ARG A 10 55.44 10.42 2.06
CA ARG A 10 54.25 11.28 2.07
C ARG A 10 53.52 11.19 3.41
N ASP A 11 53.40 12.35 4.05
CA ASP A 11 52.49 12.64 5.14
C ASP A 11 51.02 12.52 4.69
N ALA A 12 50.18 12.07 5.62
CA ALA A 12 48.73 12.08 5.52
C ALA A 12 48.18 13.50 5.80
N PRO A 13 47.10 13.94 5.14
CA PRO A 13 46.33 15.08 5.61
C PRO A 13 45.07 14.66 6.36
N GLU A 14 44.81 15.46 7.38
CA GLU A 14 43.79 15.38 8.41
C GLU A 14 42.34 15.39 7.90
N THR A 15 41.49 14.69 8.65
CA THR A 15 40.04 14.61 8.50
C THR A 15 39.37 15.93 8.90
N GLY A 16 38.98 16.72 7.90
CA GLY A 16 38.12 17.89 8.06
C GLY A 16 36.63 17.51 8.12
N SER A 17 35.88 18.22 8.96
CA SER A 17 34.45 18.05 9.23
C SER A 17 33.59 17.99 7.97
N ALA A 18 32.72 16.97 7.88
CA ALA A 18 31.68 16.87 6.85
C ALA A 18 30.57 17.90 7.09
N GLY A 19 30.81 19.14 6.68
CA GLY A 19 29.76 20.14 6.49
C GLY A 19 28.91 19.80 5.27
N LEU A 20 27.59 20.03 5.36
CA LEU A 20 26.63 19.87 4.28
C LEU A 20 27.17 20.45 2.98
N ARG A 21 27.49 19.60 2.00
CA ARG A 21 27.61 20.04 0.61
C ARG A 21 26.19 20.27 0.09
N ALA A 22 25.76 21.53 0.08
CA ALA A 22 24.74 21.97 -0.85
C ALA A 22 25.27 21.70 -2.27
N THR A 23 24.78 20.63 -2.90
CA THR A 23 25.12 20.33 -4.29
C THR A 23 24.50 21.42 -5.16
N THR A 24 25.34 22.20 -5.82
CA THR A 24 25.05 23.25 -6.80
C THR A 24 24.47 22.69 -8.12
N GLY A 25 23.79 21.53 -8.07
CA GLY A 25 23.15 20.90 -9.22
C GLY A 25 21.72 21.41 -9.38
N THR A 26 21.29 21.63 -10.62
CA THR A 26 19.90 21.95 -10.93
C THR A 26 19.01 20.78 -10.49
N LYS A 27 17.95 21.08 -9.70
CA LYS A 27 16.91 20.11 -9.32
C LYS A 27 16.36 19.42 -10.57
N LEU A 28 16.56 18.11 -10.70
CA LEU A 28 15.99 17.34 -11.80
C LEU A 28 14.46 17.38 -11.72
N HIS A 29 13.79 17.30 -12.87
CA HIS A 29 12.34 17.38 -12.95
C HIS A 29 11.81 16.52 -14.11
N GLY A 30 10.56 16.07 -14.01
CA GLY A 30 9.90 15.29 -15.06
C GLY A 30 10.65 13.99 -15.41
N ARG A 31 10.73 13.69 -16.71
CA ARG A 31 11.41 12.49 -17.22
C ARG A 31 12.88 12.39 -16.82
N ALA A 32 13.63 13.50 -16.81
CA ALA A 32 15.03 13.49 -16.41
C ALA A 32 15.23 13.02 -14.96
N PHE A 33 14.31 13.40 -14.06
CA PHE A 33 14.31 12.87 -12.70
C PHE A 33 13.98 11.37 -12.68
N TYR A 34 12.93 10.94 -13.38
CA TYR A 34 12.56 9.53 -13.46
C TYR A 34 13.68 8.63 -13.99
N GLU A 35 14.36 9.06 -15.05
CA GLU A 35 15.51 8.36 -15.63
C GLU A 35 16.70 8.31 -14.67
N SER A 36 16.91 9.36 -13.87
CA SER A 36 17.95 9.35 -12.83
C SER A 36 17.72 8.31 -11.73
N LEU A 37 16.47 7.86 -11.55
CA LEU A 37 16.11 6.77 -10.64
C LEU A 37 16.29 5.37 -11.28
N GLY A 38 16.72 5.30 -12.55
CA GLY A 38 16.79 4.05 -13.31
C GLY A 38 15.49 3.68 -14.01
N SER A 39 14.53 4.62 -14.13
CA SER A 39 13.21 4.39 -14.75
C SER A 39 12.45 3.19 -14.14
N PRO A 40 12.20 3.18 -12.81
CA PRO A 40 11.58 2.05 -12.14
C PRO A 40 10.16 1.79 -12.64
N LYS A 41 9.92 0.58 -13.14
CA LYS A 41 8.63 0.15 -13.67
C LYS A 41 7.68 -0.39 -12.60
N TYR A 42 8.20 -0.87 -11.48
CA TYR A 42 7.41 -1.52 -10.43
C TYR A 42 7.39 -0.66 -9.18
N VAL A 43 6.19 -0.24 -8.76
CA VAL A 43 6.02 0.72 -7.68
C VAL A 43 5.20 0.10 -6.55
N LEU A 44 5.81 -0.03 -5.38
CA LEU A 44 5.09 -0.38 -4.15
C LEU A 44 4.28 0.85 -3.69
N ALA A 45 2.97 0.71 -3.64
CA ALA A 45 2.05 1.80 -3.33
C ALA A 45 2.18 2.30 -1.88
N PRO A 46 1.82 3.57 -1.63
CA PRO A 46 1.61 4.05 -0.27
C PRO A 46 0.35 3.42 0.30
N MET A 47 0.49 2.77 1.45
CA MET A 47 -0.60 2.10 2.16
C MET A 47 -0.50 2.45 3.66
N VAL A 48 -1.54 3.09 4.19
CA VAL A 48 -1.58 3.49 5.61
C VAL A 48 -1.46 2.24 6.48
N ASP A 49 -0.48 2.25 7.38
CA ASP A 49 -0.17 1.13 8.29
C ASP A 49 0.13 -0.20 7.58
N GLN A 50 0.58 -0.17 6.31
CA GLN A 50 0.90 -1.38 5.53
C GLN A 50 2.13 -1.26 4.61
N SER A 51 2.85 -0.15 4.65
CA SER A 51 4.00 0.10 3.75
C SER A 51 5.21 0.65 4.51
N GLU A 52 5.31 0.29 5.78
CA GLU A 52 6.45 0.59 6.65
C GLU A 52 7.72 -0.02 6.08
N PHE A 53 8.86 0.47 6.56
CA PHE A 53 10.19 0.01 6.15
C PHE A 53 10.29 -1.52 6.03
N ALA A 54 9.86 -2.28 7.05
CA ALA A 54 9.97 -3.74 7.04
C ALA A 54 9.19 -4.40 5.89
N TRP A 55 8.04 -3.86 5.50
CA TRP A 55 7.26 -4.38 4.36
C TRP A 55 7.89 -4.01 3.01
N ARG A 56 8.45 -2.79 2.90
CA ARG A 56 9.21 -2.38 1.71
C ARG A 56 10.43 -3.27 1.52
N MET A 57 11.16 -3.53 2.60
CA MET A 57 12.30 -4.46 2.62
C MET A 57 11.87 -5.89 2.28
N LEU A 58 10.72 -6.34 2.79
CA LEU A 58 10.18 -7.66 2.44
C LEU A 58 9.94 -7.77 0.94
N THR A 59 9.30 -6.78 0.32
CA THR A 59 9.09 -6.78 -1.13
C THR A 59 10.43 -6.80 -1.89
N ARG A 60 11.39 -5.94 -1.50
CA ARG A 60 12.73 -5.89 -2.14
C ARG A 60 13.53 -7.19 -1.98
N SER A 61 13.28 -7.96 -0.92
CA SER A 61 14.04 -9.18 -0.63
C SER A 61 13.81 -10.30 -1.64
N PHE A 62 12.68 -10.29 -2.36
CA PHE A 62 12.38 -11.27 -3.40
C PHE A 62 13.05 -10.96 -4.73
N LEU A 63 13.60 -9.75 -4.87
CA LEU A 63 14.22 -9.27 -6.10
C LEU A 63 15.72 -9.52 -6.09
N SER A 64 16.26 -9.91 -7.25
CA SER A 64 17.70 -9.81 -7.53
C SER A 64 18.17 -8.35 -7.51
N ASP A 65 19.47 -8.12 -7.40
CA ASP A 65 20.01 -6.74 -7.37
C ASP A 65 19.72 -5.96 -8.66
N GLU A 66 19.56 -6.65 -9.80
CA GLU A 66 19.14 -6.01 -11.05
C GLU A 66 17.64 -5.65 -11.04
N GLU A 67 16.79 -6.56 -10.57
CA GLU A 67 15.35 -6.30 -10.45
C GLU A 67 15.05 -5.19 -9.44
N LYS A 68 15.83 -5.06 -8.36
CA LYS A 68 15.69 -3.96 -7.38
C LYS A 68 15.82 -2.59 -8.01
N LYS A 69 16.63 -2.43 -9.08
CA LYS A 69 16.77 -1.15 -9.81
C LYS A 69 15.47 -0.74 -10.49
N ASN A 70 14.62 -1.69 -10.84
CA ASN A 70 13.32 -1.45 -11.44
C ASN A 70 12.22 -1.18 -10.40
N MET A 71 12.55 -1.18 -9.10
CA MET A 71 11.58 -1.03 -8.01
C MET A 71 11.70 0.30 -7.26
N LEU A 72 10.59 1.05 -7.26
CA LEU A 72 10.36 2.21 -6.41
C LEU A 72 9.38 1.85 -5.29
N ALA A 73 9.56 2.44 -4.11
CA ALA A 73 8.61 2.27 -3.01
C ALA A 73 8.12 3.60 -2.46
N TYR A 74 6.96 3.56 -1.81
CA TYR A 74 6.38 4.68 -1.09
C TYR A 74 6.25 4.36 0.40
N THR A 75 6.36 5.38 1.24
CA THR A 75 5.98 5.26 2.66
C THR A 75 4.47 5.11 2.83
N PRO A 76 3.98 4.79 4.04
CA PRO A 76 2.59 5.05 4.39
C PRO A 76 2.25 6.52 4.17
N MET A 77 0.96 6.83 3.99
CA MET A 77 0.50 8.21 3.91
C MET A 77 0.62 8.88 5.29
N LEU A 78 1.47 9.89 5.40
CA LEU A 78 1.74 10.63 6.64
C LEU A 78 0.90 11.91 6.70
N HIS A 79 0.35 12.26 7.86
CA HIS A 79 -0.38 13.52 8.02
C HIS A 79 0.60 14.68 8.22
N ALA A 80 0.69 15.61 7.26
CA ALA A 80 1.72 16.66 7.26
C ALA A 80 1.74 17.52 8.54
N ARG A 81 0.57 18.02 8.99
CA ARG A 81 0.48 18.82 10.23
C ARG A 81 0.97 18.07 11.47
N LEU A 82 0.51 16.83 11.68
CA LEU A 82 0.95 15.99 12.80
C LEU A 82 2.44 15.65 12.69
N PHE A 83 2.91 15.38 11.47
CA PHE A 83 4.33 15.13 11.21
C PHE A 83 5.18 16.35 11.55
N SER A 84 4.80 17.55 11.12
CA SER A 84 5.54 18.77 11.41
C SER A 84 5.56 19.11 12.92
N GLN A 85 4.40 19.03 13.58
CA GLN A 85 4.20 19.61 14.91
C GLN A 85 4.40 18.62 16.07
N THR A 86 4.27 17.31 15.82
CA THR A 86 4.24 16.30 16.89
C THR A 86 5.43 15.34 16.76
N PRO A 87 6.54 15.56 17.51
CA PRO A 87 7.71 14.68 17.46
C PRO A 87 7.40 13.21 17.70
N ASN A 88 6.47 12.93 18.61
CA ASN A 88 6.04 11.54 18.87
C ASN A 88 5.35 10.91 17.66
N TYR A 89 4.54 11.66 16.90
CA TYR A 89 3.92 11.16 15.66
C TYR A 89 5.01 10.79 14.65
N ARG A 90 6.00 11.65 14.43
CA ARG A 90 7.13 11.32 13.55
C ARG A 90 7.84 10.04 13.99
N ARG A 91 8.20 9.95 15.27
CA ARG A 91 8.96 8.82 15.83
C ARG A 91 8.26 7.47 15.62
N VAL A 92 6.94 7.43 15.74
CA VAL A 92 6.16 6.18 15.60
C VAL A 92 5.71 5.88 14.17
N HIS A 93 5.97 6.75 13.20
CA HIS A 93 5.58 6.58 11.80
C HIS A 93 6.73 6.63 10.78
N PHE A 94 7.89 7.20 11.13
CA PHE A 94 9.03 7.37 10.21
C PHE A 94 10.36 7.38 10.97
N GLN A 95 11.16 6.32 10.80
CA GLN A 95 12.42 6.05 11.49
C GLN A 95 13.64 6.30 10.60
N ALA A 96 13.75 7.53 10.07
CA ALA A 96 14.89 7.92 9.24
C ALA A 96 16.22 7.98 10.00
N VAL A 97 16.19 8.31 11.29
CA VAL A 97 17.36 8.33 12.19
C VAL A 97 17.04 7.56 13.46
N LYS A 98 18.07 7.06 14.15
CA LYS A 98 17.88 6.36 15.43
C LYS A 98 17.38 7.34 16.50
N PRO A 99 16.29 7.01 17.24
CA PRO A 99 15.75 7.90 18.27
C PRO A 99 16.75 8.34 19.35
N ASP A 100 17.66 7.44 19.73
CA ASP A 100 18.66 7.67 20.79
C ASP A 100 20.05 8.05 20.26
N SER A 101 20.17 8.40 18.98
CA SER A 101 21.46 8.79 18.41
C SER A 101 21.55 10.30 18.21
N ASP A 102 22.65 10.89 18.66
CA ASP A 102 23.01 12.27 18.34
C ASP A 102 23.44 12.44 16.87
N SER A 103 23.57 11.33 16.12
CA SER A 103 23.91 11.33 14.70
C SER A 103 22.68 11.54 13.82
N ASN A 104 22.80 12.40 12.79
CA ASN A 104 21.84 12.46 11.69
C ASN A 104 22.08 11.37 10.62
N GLU A 105 22.69 10.25 10.99
CA GLU A 105 22.97 9.14 10.07
C GLU A 105 21.65 8.43 9.69
N PRO A 106 21.40 8.21 8.39
CA PRO A 106 20.24 7.45 7.95
C PRO A 106 20.22 6.03 8.54
N TRP A 107 19.07 5.62 9.08
CA TRP A 107 18.90 4.33 9.76
C TRP A 107 18.00 3.36 9.02
N LEU A 108 16.67 3.54 9.06
CA LEU A 108 15.71 2.64 8.42
C LEU A 108 15.06 3.32 7.21
N ASP A 109 14.05 4.14 7.45
CA ASP A 109 13.28 4.78 6.39
C ASP A 109 14.17 5.70 5.56
N GLY A 110 14.26 5.43 4.26
CA GLY A 110 15.04 6.26 3.34
C GLY A 110 16.55 6.08 3.41
N ASN A 111 17.02 5.04 4.11
CA ASN A 111 18.44 4.71 4.16
C ASN A 111 18.95 4.41 2.73
N PRO A 112 19.96 5.17 2.23
CA PRO A 112 20.46 5.01 0.86
C PRO A 112 20.99 3.63 0.50
N ALA A 113 21.42 2.84 1.49
CA ALA A 113 21.98 1.51 1.24
C ALA A 113 20.91 0.44 1.01
N ILE A 114 19.69 0.62 1.54
CA ILE A 114 18.72 -0.47 1.65
C ILE A 114 17.28 -0.10 1.27
N ASP A 115 16.88 1.17 1.40
CA ASP A 115 15.48 1.60 1.25
C ASP A 115 15.36 2.79 0.28
N ARG A 116 16.15 2.79 -0.79
CA ARG A 116 16.01 3.73 -1.92
C ARG A 116 15.95 2.98 -3.26
N PRO A 117 15.25 3.51 -4.29
CA PRO A 117 14.54 4.78 -4.28
C PRO A 117 13.24 4.74 -3.46
N LEU A 118 12.94 5.82 -2.73
CA LEU A 118 11.78 5.96 -1.84
C LEU A 118 11.12 7.33 -2.00
N PHE A 119 9.81 7.34 -2.18
CA PHE A 119 9.00 8.56 -2.11
C PHE A 119 8.23 8.61 -0.78
N VAL A 120 8.27 9.77 -0.12
CA VAL A 120 7.55 9.98 1.14
C VAL A 120 6.22 10.67 0.82
N GLN A 121 5.11 10.02 1.14
CA GLN A 121 3.79 10.54 0.83
C GLN A 121 3.15 11.26 2.02
N PHE A 122 2.68 12.49 1.80
CA PHE A 122 1.87 13.24 2.76
C PHE A 122 0.41 13.38 2.33
N CYS A 123 -0.47 13.47 3.32
CA CYS A 123 -1.74 14.18 3.17
C CYS A 123 -1.68 15.54 3.88
N ALA A 124 -2.26 16.55 3.23
CA ALA A 124 -2.30 17.91 3.74
C ALA A 124 -3.41 18.71 3.05
N ASN A 125 -3.79 19.83 3.66
CA ASN A 125 -4.66 20.85 3.10
C ASN A 125 -4.18 22.28 3.42
N ASP A 126 -2.98 22.40 3.98
CA ASP A 126 -2.32 23.65 4.31
C ASP A 126 -0.90 23.64 3.72
N PRO A 127 -0.56 24.56 2.79
CA PRO A 127 0.76 24.60 2.14
C PRO A 127 1.93 24.78 3.10
N GLU A 128 1.78 25.55 4.18
CA GLU A 128 2.86 25.82 5.13
C GLU A 128 3.18 24.59 5.98
N ALA A 129 2.15 23.95 6.54
CA ALA A 129 2.30 22.70 7.27
C ALA A 129 2.87 21.57 6.38
N LEU A 130 2.43 21.51 5.11
CA LEU A 130 2.97 20.56 4.13
C LEU A 130 4.46 20.81 3.88
N LEU A 131 4.87 22.05 3.63
CA LEU A 131 6.27 22.41 3.41
C LEU A 131 7.13 22.09 4.63
N SER A 132 6.67 22.45 5.82
CA SER A 132 7.38 22.19 7.08
C SER A 132 7.62 20.70 7.32
N ALA A 133 6.64 19.84 7.01
CA ALA A 133 6.80 18.39 7.09
C ALA A 133 7.75 17.86 6.00
N ALA A 134 7.60 18.35 4.77
CA ALA A 134 8.38 17.91 3.61
C ALA A 134 9.88 18.23 3.76
N GLN A 135 10.23 19.40 4.32
CA GLN A 135 11.63 19.77 4.59
C GLN A 135 12.31 18.80 5.57
N GLN A 136 11.56 18.21 6.51
CA GLN A 136 12.12 17.27 7.49
C GLN A 136 12.45 15.91 6.89
N VAL A 137 11.75 15.49 5.82
CA VAL A 137 11.98 14.19 5.17
C VAL A 137 12.87 14.29 3.93
N ALA A 138 13.06 15.49 3.38
CA ALA A 138 13.81 15.70 2.14
C ALA A 138 15.23 15.10 2.11
N PRO A 139 16.01 15.05 3.21
CA PRO A 139 17.30 14.36 3.21
C PRO A 139 17.21 12.83 3.09
N TYR A 140 16.04 12.27 3.38
CA TYR A 140 15.80 10.83 3.54
C TYR A 140 14.85 10.27 2.48
N CYS A 141 14.68 10.95 1.34
CA CYS A 141 13.89 10.43 0.24
C CYS A 141 14.35 10.98 -1.12
N ASP A 142 13.83 10.38 -2.19
CA ASP A 142 14.09 10.78 -3.57
C ASP A 142 13.07 11.80 -4.08
N ALA A 143 11.84 11.76 -3.54
CA ALA A 143 10.81 12.77 -3.77
C ALA A 143 9.81 12.82 -2.61
N VAL A 144 9.09 13.94 -2.54
CA VAL A 144 7.89 14.08 -1.71
C VAL A 144 6.65 13.96 -2.58
N ASP A 145 5.72 13.10 -2.17
CA ASP A 145 4.46 12.87 -2.88
C ASP A 145 3.27 13.48 -2.12
N LEU A 146 2.35 14.11 -2.85
CA LEU A 146 1.07 14.55 -2.30
C LEU A 146 -0.04 13.55 -2.61
N ASN A 147 -0.67 13.02 -1.55
CA ASN A 147 -1.86 12.19 -1.68
C ASN A 147 -3.08 13.06 -2.02
N LEU A 148 -3.63 12.83 -3.20
CA LEU A 148 -4.88 13.43 -3.68
C LEU A 148 -5.92 12.35 -4.06
N GLY A 149 -5.78 11.15 -3.49
CA GLY A 149 -6.53 9.96 -3.91
C GLY A 149 -7.19 9.17 -2.79
N CYS A 150 -6.88 9.43 -1.52
CA CYS A 150 -7.49 8.71 -0.40
C CYS A 150 -8.99 9.04 -0.27
N PRO A 151 -9.91 8.05 -0.41
CA PRO A 151 -11.35 8.29 -0.35
C PRO A 151 -11.95 8.00 1.04
N GLN A 152 -11.11 7.75 2.06
CA GLN A 152 -11.56 7.27 3.37
C GLN A 152 -12.29 8.34 4.18
N GLY A 153 -13.09 7.88 5.16
CA GLY A 153 -13.87 8.77 6.03
C GLY A 153 -12.99 9.78 6.77
N ILE A 154 -11.81 9.35 7.22
CA ILE A 154 -10.85 10.24 7.89
C ILE A 154 -10.32 11.35 6.97
N ALA A 155 -10.09 11.05 5.68
CA ALA A 155 -9.71 12.04 4.67
C ALA A 155 -10.84 13.04 4.39
N ARG A 156 -12.10 12.59 4.44
CA ARG A 156 -13.25 13.48 4.36
C ARG A 156 -13.31 14.43 5.54
N LYS A 157 -13.18 13.89 6.77
CA LYS A 157 -13.24 14.66 8.02
C LYS A 157 -12.11 15.69 8.09
N GLY A 158 -10.90 15.30 7.68
CA GLY A 158 -9.73 16.18 7.65
C GLY A 158 -9.59 17.05 6.40
N HIS A 159 -10.50 16.93 5.44
CA HIS A 159 -10.49 17.64 4.15
C HIS A 159 -9.13 17.54 3.42
N TYR A 160 -8.67 16.32 3.16
CA TYR A 160 -7.48 16.02 2.36
C TYR A 160 -7.74 14.84 1.41
N GLY A 161 -6.73 14.42 0.64
CA GLY A 161 -6.86 13.28 -0.28
C GLY A 161 -7.85 13.55 -1.41
N ALA A 162 -8.75 12.61 -1.71
CA ALA A 162 -9.71 12.75 -2.80
C ALA A 162 -10.81 13.81 -2.53
N PHE A 163 -10.83 14.44 -1.35
CA PHE A 163 -11.77 15.51 -1.00
C PHE A 163 -11.23 16.91 -1.31
N LEU A 164 -10.01 16.99 -1.85
CA LEU A 164 -9.45 18.22 -2.42
C LEU A 164 -9.74 18.35 -3.92
N GLN A 165 -10.21 17.29 -4.60
CA GLN A 165 -10.33 17.27 -6.07
C GLN A 165 -11.27 18.36 -6.61
N GLU A 166 -12.16 18.91 -5.78
CA GLU A 166 -13.02 20.04 -6.12
C GLU A 166 -12.34 21.42 -5.94
N ASP A 167 -11.26 21.52 -5.16
CA ASP A 167 -10.49 22.75 -4.90
C ASP A 167 -9.14 22.71 -5.65
N GLN A 168 -9.20 22.96 -6.96
CA GLN A 168 -8.04 22.92 -7.84
C GLN A 168 -7.00 24.00 -7.52
N ASP A 169 -7.42 25.14 -6.97
CA ASP A 169 -6.52 26.23 -6.59
C ASP A 169 -5.69 25.85 -5.35
N LEU A 170 -6.31 25.21 -4.35
CA LEU A 170 -5.58 24.68 -3.20
C LEU A 170 -4.60 23.58 -3.63
N ILE A 171 -5.02 22.65 -4.48
CA ILE A 171 -4.12 21.61 -5.02
C ILE A 171 -2.90 22.23 -5.70
N PHE A 172 -3.11 23.22 -6.57
CA PHE A 172 -2.03 23.94 -7.23
C PHE A 172 -1.08 24.57 -6.20
N ARG A 173 -1.61 25.26 -5.20
CA ARG A 173 -0.79 25.90 -4.14
C ARG A 173 0.02 24.89 -3.35
N LEU A 174 -0.56 23.75 -2.96
CA LEU A 174 0.13 22.69 -2.21
C LEU A 174 1.34 22.14 -2.99
N VAL A 175 1.12 21.73 -4.23
CA VAL A 175 2.18 21.14 -5.08
C VAL A 175 3.24 22.19 -5.45
N ASN A 176 2.80 23.39 -5.85
CA ASN A 176 3.71 24.45 -6.30
C ASN A 176 4.59 25.01 -5.17
N THR A 177 4.07 25.05 -3.93
CA THR A 177 4.87 25.44 -2.77
C THR A 177 6.02 24.45 -2.56
N LEU A 178 5.73 23.14 -2.57
CA LEU A 178 6.78 22.13 -2.46
C LEU A 178 7.75 22.17 -3.65
N TYR A 179 7.23 22.36 -4.86
CA TYR A 179 8.05 22.38 -6.08
C TYR A 179 9.09 23.51 -6.03
N LYS A 180 8.70 24.70 -5.55
CA LYS A 180 9.60 25.86 -5.44
C LYS A 180 10.60 25.75 -4.30
N GLU A 181 10.17 25.23 -3.15
CA GLU A 181 10.92 25.37 -1.91
C GLU A 181 11.73 24.12 -1.54
N LEU A 182 11.41 22.93 -2.08
CA LEU A 182 12.19 21.72 -1.81
C LEU A 182 13.38 21.55 -2.78
N PRO A 183 14.54 21.09 -2.28
CA PRO A 183 15.68 20.77 -3.14
C PRO A 183 15.48 19.48 -3.95
N ILE A 184 14.49 18.67 -3.58
CA ILE A 184 14.15 17.40 -4.23
C ILE A 184 12.81 17.49 -5.00
N PRO A 185 12.57 16.61 -5.98
CA PRO A 185 11.34 16.61 -6.77
C PRO A 185 10.08 16.35 -5.96
N VAL A 186 8.96 16.77 -6.52
CA VAL A 186 7.61 16.58 -5.96
C VAL A 186 6.81 15.72 -6.92
N THR A 187 6.01 14.80 -6.40
CA THR A 187 5.09 13.96 -7.18
C THR A 187 3.68 14.05 -6.60
N ALA A 188 2.70 13.51 -7.30
CA ALA A 188 1.34 13.44 -6.78
C ALA A 188 0.61 12.18 -7.23
N LYS A 189 -0.30 11.70 -6.38
CA LYS A 189 -1.18 10.57 -6.68
C LYS A 189 -2.64 10.99 -6.67
N ILE A 190 -3.31 10.87 -7.81
CA ILE A 190 -4.73 11.23 -8.01
C ILE A 190 -5.61 10.00 -8.25
N ARG A 191 -6.93 10.21 -8.14
CA ARG A 191 -7.97 9.34 -8.70
C ARG A 191 -8.58 9.99 -9.95
N ILE A 192 -9.14 9.18 -10.84
CA ILE A 192 -9.88 9.70 -12.00
C ILE A 192 -11.19 10.38 -11.56
N LEU A 193 -11.70 11.29 -12.38
CA LEU A 193 -12.99 11.97 -12.20
C LEU A 193 -14.07 11.32 -13.07
N GLU A 194 -15.26 11.91 -13.08
CA GLU A 194 -16.41 11.37 -13.81
C GLU A 194 -16.21 11.39 -15.33
N THR A 195 -15.60 12.45 -15.85
CA THR A 195 -15.38 12.63 -17.28
C THR A 195 -13.89 12.58 -17.64
N LYS A 196 -13.61 12.29 -18.91
CA LYS A 196 -12.25 12.30 -19.47
C LYS A 196 -11.66 13.71 -19.41
N GLU A 197 -12.48 14.70 -19.74
CA GLU A 197 -12.12 16.11 -19.80
C GLU A 197 -11.76 16.65 -18.42
N ASP A 198 -12.57 16.36 -17.40
CA ASP A 198 -12.30 16.78 -16.02
C ASP A 198 -11.03 16.10 -15.48
N THR A 199 -10.86 14.81 -15.77
CA THR A 199 -9.67 14.06 -15.35
C THR A 199 -8.41 14.63 -16.00
N LEU A 200 -8.46 15.00 -17.28
CA LEU A 200 -7.35 15.61 -17.99
C LEU A 200 -7.03 17.01 -17.44
N ALA A 201 -8.05 17.86 -17.21
CA ALA A 201 -7.87 19.19 -16.63
C ALA A 201 -7.22 19.10 -15.24
N TYR A 202 -7.65 18.13 -14.43
CA TYR A 202 -7.08 17.87 -13.12
C TYR A 202 -5.60 17.43 -13.23
N ALA A 203 -5.29 16.47 -14.08
CA ALA A 203 -3.91 16.03 -14.32
C ALA A 203 -3.01 17.19 -14.79
N GLN A 204 -3.49 18.02 -15.71
CA GLN A 204 -2.77 19.19 -16.21
C GLN A 204 -2.52 20.23 -15.10
N ASN A 205 -3.49 20.47 -14.21
CA ASN A 205 -3.30 21.39 -13.09
C ASN A 205 -2.18 20.93 -12.15
N VAL A 206 -2.18 19.64 -11.79
CA VAL A 206 -1.16 19.03 -10.92
C VAL A 206 0.23 19.08 -11.56
N LEU A 207 0.34 18.78 -12.86
CA LEU A 207 1.61 18.87 -13.60
C LEU A 207 2.09 20.31 -13.73
N LYS A 208 1.20 21.25 -14.06
CA LYS A 208 1.52 22.69 -14.12
C LYS A 208 1.99 23.24 -12.77
N ALA A 209 1.51 22.69 -11.67
CA ALA A 209 1.96 23.04 -10.33
C ALA A 209 3.38 22.53 -10.01
N GLY A 210 3.97 21.67 -10.85
CA GLY A 210 5.36 21.22 -10.71
C GLY A 210 5.53 19.76 -10.25
N ALA A 211 4.46 18.95 -10.29
CA ALA A 211 4.61 17.51 -10.09
C ALA A 211 5.46 16.89 -11.21
N SER A 212 6.52 16.16 -10.83
CA SER A 212 7.48 15.54 -11.75
C SER A 212 6.98 14.20 -12.29
N ILE A 213 6.21 13.48 -11.47
CA ILE A 213 5.58 12.21 -11.82
C ILE A 213 4.14 12.27 -11.32
N LEU A 214 3.20 11.82 -12.16
CA LEU A 214 1.79 11.72 -11.82
C LEU A 214 1.38 10.25 -11.74
N THR A 215 0.99 9.81 -10.55
CA THR A 215 0.37 8.49 -10.37
C THR A 215 -1.14 8.61 -10.47
N VAL A 216 -1.77 7.81 -11.32
CA VAL A 216 -3.23 7.83 -11.53
C VAL A 216 -3.84 6.50 -11.12
N HIS A 217 -4.71 6.53 -10.12
CA HIS A 217 -5.58 5.40 -9.81
C HIS A 217 -6.80 5.46 -10.71
N GLY A 218 -7.00 4.43 -11.55
CA GLY A 218 -8.12 4.34 -12.50
C GLY A 218 -9.51 4.16 -11.87
N ARG A 219 -9.69 4.47 -10.58
CA ARG A 219 -10.99 4.43 -9.90
C ARG A 219 -11.35 5.81 -9.40
N ARG A 220 -12.63 6.16 -9.46
CA ARG A 220 -13.17 7.37 -8.85
C ARG A 220 -13.19 7.29 -7.32
N ARG A 221 -13.45 8.42 -6.65
CA ARG A 221 -13.53 8.50 -5.19
C ARG A 221 -14.62 7.60 -4.58
N ASP A 222 -15.76 7.45 -5.26
CA ASP A 222 -16.91 6.65 -4.82
C ASP A 222 -16.68 5.13 -4.96
N GLN A 223 -15.75 4.73 -5.82
CA GLN A 223 -15.34 3.35 -6.03
C GLN A 223 -14.43 2.85 -4.91
N LYS A 224 -15.03 2.52 -3.76
CA LYS A 224 -14.38 1.95 -2.57
C LYS A 224 -15.26 0.89 -1.88
N GLY A 225 -14.67 0.07 -1.00
CA GLY A 225 -15.39 -0.99 -0.30
C GLY A 225 -16.08 -1.96 -1.27
N HIS A 226 -17.37 -2.26 -1.06
CA HIS A 226 -18.14 -3.10 -2.00
C HIS A 226 -18.40 -2.44 -3.37
N LEU A 227 -18.18 -1.12 -3.51
CA LEU A 227 -18.32 -0.38 -4.77
C LEU A 227 -16.99 -0.24 -5.55
N THR A 228 -15.91 -0.88 -5.09
CA THR A 228 -14.56 -0.72 -5.67
C THR A 228 -14.55 -0.94 -7.19
N GLY A 229 -15.15 -2.03 -7.68
CA GLY A 229 -15.16 -2.35 -9.10
C GLY A 229 -13.76 -2.39 -9.74
N LEU A 230 -13.71 -2.33 -11.07
CA LEU A 230 -12.46 -2.29 -11.82
C LEU A 230 -11.92 -0.86 -11.94
N ALA A 231 -10.61 -0.76 -12.05
CA ALA A 231 -9.93 0.45 -12.50
C ALA A 231 -10.07 0.58 -14.03
N ASP A 232 -10.41 1.78 -14.49
CA ASP A 232 -10.54 2.12 -15.89
C ASP A 232 -9.16 2.43 -16.51
N TRP A 233 -8.51 1.39 -17.04
CA TRP A 233 -7.26 1.56 -17.79
C TRP A 233 -7.44 2.33 -19.10
N LYS A 234 -8.65 2.39 -19.67
CA LYS A 234 -8.92 3.18 -20.89
C LYS A 234 -8.84 4.68 -20.59
N MET A 235 -9.24 5.10 -19.39
CA MET A 235 -9.04 6.48 -18.91
C MET A 235 -7.55 6.82 -18.81
N LEU A 236 -6.72 5.91 -18.28
CA LEU A 236 -5.28 6.11 -18.18
C LEU A 236 -4.61 6.18 -19.56
N ARG A 237 -5.01 5.32 -20.49
CA ARG A 237 -4.59 5.37 -21.90
C ARG A 237 -4.92 6.73 -22.52
N PHE A 238 -6.14 7.22 -22.32
CA PHE A 238 -6.56 8.53 -22.78
C PHE A 238 -5.69 9.67 -22.21
N LEU A 239 -5.37 9.64 -20.91
CA LEU A 239 -4.44 10.62 -20.31
C LEU A 239 -3.05 10.54 -20.94
N ARG A 240 -2.53 9.33 -21.14
CA ARG A 240 -1.22 9.13 -21.77
C ARG A 240 -1.16 9.73 -23.18
N ASP A 241 -2.23 9.57 -23.97
CA ASP A 241 -2.34 10.15 -25.32
C ASP A 241 -2.54 11.67 -25.32
N SER A 242 -3.14 12.23 -24.26
CA SER A 242 -3.54 13.64 -24.19
C SER A 242 -2.49 14.54 -23.52
N LEU A 243 -1.57 13.96 -22.77
CA LEU A 243 -0.49 14.66 -22.07
C LEU A 243 0.81 14.64 -22.90
N PRO A 244 1.72 15.63 -22.72
CA PRO A 244 3.02 15.62 -23.40
C PRO A 244 3.73 14.27 -23.23
N PRO A 245 4.39 13.72 -24.28
CA PRO A 245 5.07 12.41 -24.21
C PRO A 245 6.07 12.30 -23.06
N GLU A 246 6.72 13.41 -22.72
CA GLU A 246 7.71 13.50 -21.64
C GLU A 246 7.11 13.44 -20.22
N THR A 247 5.79 13.60 -20.08
CA THR A 247 5.13 13.41 -18.78
C THR A 247 5.35 11.98 -18.32
N VAL A 248 5.79 11.77 -17.08
CA VAL A 248 5.94 10.42 -16.51
C VAL A 248 4.63 10.05 -15.80
N LEU A 249 4.05 8.92 -16.18
CA LEU A 249 2.79 8.42 -15.63
C LEU A 249 2.96 7.05 -14.97
N PHE A 250 2.44 6.91 -13.75
CA PHE A 250 2.29 5.60 -13.11
C PHE A 250 0.83 5.16 -13.08
N ALA A 251 0.56 3.96 -13.58
CA ALA A 251 -0.76 3.35 -13.57
C ALA A 251 -1.02 2.63 -12.24
N ASN A 252 -2.17 2.86 -11.62
CA ASN A 252 -2.56 2.17 -10.38
C ASN A 252 -3.98 1.60 -10.47
N GLY A 253 -4.13 0.37 -9.95
CA GLY A 253 -5.39 -0.36 -9.87
C GLY A 253 -5.40 -1.63 -10.74
N ASN A 254 -5.95 -2.71 -10.19
CA ASN A 254 -6.08 -4.03 -10.84
C ASN A 254 -4.75 -4.77 -11.14
N ILE A 255 -3.68 -4.50 -10.41
CA ILE A 255 -2.43 -5.30 -10.46
C ILE A 255 -2.47 -6.34 -9.34
N LEU A 256 -2.85 -7.58 -9.63
CA LEU A 256 -3.05 -8.63 -8.64
C LEU A 256 -2.01 -9.75 -8.73
N GLN A 257 -1.48 -10.01 -9.91
CA GLN A 257 -0.44 -11.01 -10.15
C GLN A 257 0.55 -10.55 -11.23
N GLY A 258 1.64 -11.30 -11.43
CA GLY A 258 2.69 -10.91 -12.37
C GLY A 258 2.22 -10.67 -13.81
N SER A 259 1.26 -11.45 -14.31
CA SER A 259 0.70 -11.25 -15.66
C SER A 259 -0.01 -9.90 -15.85
N ASP A 260 -0.54 -9.33 -14.77
CA ASP A 260 -1.30 -8.07 -14.84
C ASP A 260 -0.37 -6.86 -15.03
N MET A 261 0.92 -7.00 -14.69
CA MET A 261 1.90 -5.91 -14.79
C MET A 261 2.13 -5.50 -16.25
N GLU A 262 2.51 -6.46 -17.10
CA GLU A 262 2.75 -6.21 -18.53
C GLU A 262 1.44 -5.86 -19.26
N ALA A 263 0.33 -6.51 -18.90
CA ALA A 263 -0.98 -6.19 -19.45
C ALA A 263 -1.39 -4.73 -19.17
N CYS A 264 -1.15 -4.25 -17.94
CA CYS A 264 -1.45 -2.87 -17.58
C CYS A 264 -0.54 -1.87 -18.31
N LEU A 265 0.77 -2.14 -18.38
CA LEU A 265 1.71 -1.30 -19.14
C LEU A 265 1.30 -1.20 -20.61
N ALA A 266 0.98 -2.34 -21.24
CA ALA A 266 0.53 -2.38 -22.63
C ALA A 266 -0.79 -1.62 -22.85
N ALA A 267 -1.77 -1.80 -21.96
CA ALA A 267 -3.09 -1.17 -22.09
C ALA A 267 -3.05 0.35 -21.86
N THR A 268 -2.23 0.81 -20.92
CA THR A 268 -2.20 2.22 -20.50
C THR A 268 -1.12 3.04 -21.19
N GLY A 269 -0.02 2.41 -21.63
CA GLY A 269 1.19 3.11 -22.07
C GLY A 269 1.88 3.89 -20.95
N ALA A 270 1.59 3.58 -19.67
CA ALA A 270 2.24 4.20 -18.53
C ALA A 270 3.73 3.81 -18.45
N ASP A 271 4.53 4.65 -17.78
CA ASP A 271 5.96 4.43 -17.60
C ASP A 271 6.25 3.37 -16.51
N GLY A 272 5.31 3.20 -15.58
CA GLY A 272 5.37 2.21 -14.50
C GLY A 272 4.00 1.85 -13.95
N ILE A 273 3.93 0.76 -13.19
CA ILE A 273 2.73 0.28 -12.51
C ILE A 273 2.92 0.34 -11.01
N MET A 274 1.84 0.67 -10.29
CA MET A 274 1.79 0.72 -8.85
C MET A 274 0.81 -0.31 -8.31
N SER A 275 1.27 -1.17 -7.39
CA SER A 275 0.44 -2.16 -6.72
C SER A 275 0.36 -1.92 -5.21
N ALA A 276 -0.86 -2.00 -4.67
CA ALA A 276 -1.16 -1.91 -3.25
C ALA A 276 -1.60 -3.28 -2.73
N GLU A 277 -2.90 -3.56 -2.76
CA GLU A 277 -3.51 -4.81 -2.26
C GLU A 277 -2.89 -6.09 -2.86
N GLY A 278 -2.49 -6.06 -4.13
CA GLY A 278 -1.79 -7.17 -4.78
C GLY A 278 -0.48 -7.50 -4.06
N ASN A 279 0.36 -6.48 -3.84
CA ASN A 279 1.61 -6.65 -3.07
C ASN A 279 1.35 -6.99 -1.59
N LEU A 280 0.30 -6.41 -0.98
CA LEU A 280 -0.04 -6.71 0.41
C LEU A 280 -0.48 -8.17 0.62
N SER A 281 -1.04 -8.79 -0.42
CA SER A 281 -1.39 -10.22 -0.42
C SER A 281 -0.22 -11.12 -0.82
N ASP A 282 0.66 -10.62 -1.69
CA ASP A 282 1.85 -11.32 -2.18
C ASP A 282 3.03 -10.31 -2.33
N PRO A 283 3.90 -10.18 -1.33
CA PRO A 283 5.02 -9.25 -1.39
C PRO A 283 6.07 -9.64 -2.44
N ALA A 284 6.00 -10.85 -3.00
CA ALA A 284 6.86 -11.29 -4.09
C ALA A 284 6.27 -10.96 -5.48
N LEU A 285 5.17 -10.19 -5.56
CA LEU A 285 4.47 -9.84 -6.81
C LEU A 285 5.38 -9.35 -7.95
N PHE A 286 6.44 -8.60 -7.62
CA PHE A 286 7.36 -8.02 -8.60
C PHE A 286 8.54 -8.95 -8.95
N ALA A 287 8.67 -10.09 -8.28
CA ALA A 287 9.78 -11.01 -8.46
C ALA A 287 9.52 -11.99 -9.60
N THR A 288 10.58 -12.31 -10.34
CA THR A 288 10.52 -13.40 -11.30
C THR A 288 10.45 -14.74 -10.57
N PRO A 289 9.53 -15.64 -10.94
CA PRO A 289 9.53 -17.00 -10.42
C PRO A 289 10.88 -17.70 -10.64
N PRO A 290 11.34 -18.54 -9.70
CA PRO A 290 12.53 -19.33 -9.93
C PRO A 290 12.36 -20.25 -11.16
N PRO A 291 13.44 -20.56 -11.89
CA PRO A 291 13.41 -21.53 -12.98
C PRO A 291 12.90 -22.91 -12.52
N LEU A 292 12.38 -23.68 -13.46
CA LEU A 292 11.96 -25.07 -13.21
C LEU A 292 13.11 -25.89 -12.63
N GLY A 293 12.87 -26.55 -11.50
CA GLY A 293 13.85 -27.36 -10.77
C GLY A 293 14.76 -26.55 -9.83
N GLN A 294 14.56 -25.23 -9.73
CA GLN A 294 15.30 -24.33 -8.84
C GLN A 294 14.39 -23.62 -7.84
N GLU A 295 13.20 -24.17 -7.57
CA GLU A 295 12.22 -23.62 -6.64
C GLU A 295 12.72 -23.54 -5.19
N GLY A 296 13.68 -24.39 -4.84
CA GLY A 296 14.20 -24.50 -3.48
C GLY A 296 13.10 -24.90 -2.49
N ARG A 297 13.17 -24.34 -1.28
CA ARG A 297 12.20 -24.58 -0.21
C ARG A 297 11.14 -23.49 -0.11
N GLU A 298 11.23 -22.40 -0.86
CA GLU A 298 10.37 -21.23 -0.63
C GLU A 298 9.25 -21.09 -1.65
N TYR A 299 9.48 -21.59 -2.87
CA TYR A 299 8.55 -21.50 -3.97
C TYR A 299 7.84 -22.83 -4.18
N TRP A 300 6.52 -22.79 -4.31
CA TRP A 300 5.72 -23.95 -4.67
C TRP A 300 5.31 -23.88 -6.13
N ARG A 301 5.35 -25.01 -6.84
CA ARG A 301 4.84 -25.15 -8.19
C ARG A 301 3.91 -26.36 -8.28
N GLY A 302 2.69 -26.13 -8.75
CA GLY A 302 1.70 -27.16 -8.98
C GLY A 302 1.92 -27.92 -10.29
N LYS A 303 1.18 -29.01 -10.46
CA LYS A 303 1.18 -29.84 -11.67
C LYS A 303 0.68 -29.11 -12.92
N ASP A 304 -0.12 -28.06 -12.73
CA ASP A 304 -0.61 -27.16 -13.78
C ASP A 304 0.45 -26.13 -14.24
N GLY A 305 1.66 -26.19 -13.67
CA GLY A 305 2.77 -25.28 -13.95
C GLY A 305 2.66 -23.93 -13.22
N LYS A 306 1.52 -23.63 -12.59
CA LYS A 306 1.34 -22.42 -11.80
C LYS A 306 2.08 -22.56 -10.48
N GLY A 307 2.60 -21.45 -9.97
CA GLY A 307 3.31 -21.44 -8.70
C GLY A 307 3.12 -20.14 -7.94
N GLY A 308 3.82 -20.06 -6.81
CA GLY A 308 3.90 -18.88 -5.95
C GLY A 308 4.77 -19.15 -4.74
N TRP A 309 5.17 -18.09 -4.05
CA TRP A 309 5.90 -18.20 -2.79
C TRP A 309 4.98 -18.70 -1.69
N ARG A 310 5.50 -19.59 -0.85
CA ARG A 310 4.74 -20.13 0.29
C ARG A 310 4.62 -19.10 1.40
N VAL A 311 3.48 -19.07 2.08
CA VAL A 311 3.20 -18.05 3.09
C VAL A 311 4.06 -18.20 4.36
N ASP A 312 4.48 -19.42 4.68
CA ASP A 312 5.45 -19.72 5.75
C ASP A 312 6.84 -19.14 5.42
N ALA A 313 7.30 -19.30 4.18
CA ALA A 313 8.55 -18.74 3.69
C ALA A 313 8.54 -17.21 3.73
N ILE A 314 7.45 -16.58 3.25
CA ILE A 314 7.29 -15.13 3.27
C ILE A 314 7.24 -14.61 4.71
N MET A 315 6.47 -15.27 5.58
CA MET A 315 6.37 -14.89 6.99
C MET A 315 7.73 -14.99 7.69
N ARG A 316 8.47 -16.09 7.52
CA ARG A 316 9.82 -16.25 8.09
C ARG A 316 10.75 -15.13 7.64
N ARG A 317 10.76 -14.83 6.34
CA ARG A 317 11.58 -13.74 5.79
C ARG A 317 11.19 -12.38 6.36
N TYR A 318 9.90 -12.12 6.55
CA TYR A 318 9.41 -10.90 7.19
C TYR A 318 9.88 -10.80 8.65
N MET A 319 9.81 -11.90 9.41
CA MET A 319 10.31 -11.98 10.78
C MET A 319 11.82 -11.70 10.85
N ASP A 320 12.61 -12.25 9.92
CA ASP A 320 14.06 -12.04 9.86
C ASP A 320 14.41 -10.57 9.61
N ILE A 321 13.66 -9.89 8.73
CA ILE A 321 13.82 -8.45 8.48
C ILE A 321 13.50 -7.65 9.75
N VAL A 322 12.42 -8.00 10.45
CA VAL A 322 12.03 -7.32 11.70
C VAL A 322 13.09 -7.50 12.78
N HIS A 323 13.59 -8.72 13.02
CA HIS A 323 14.67 -8.95 13.98
C HIS A 323 15.93 -8.17 13.61
N LYS A 324 16.40 -8.34 12.39
CA LYS A 324 17.66 -7.76 11.92
C LYS A 324 17.64 -6.23 11.97
N TYR A 325 16.59 -5.61 11.43
CA TYR A 325 16.59 -4.17 11.21
C TYR A 325 15.84 -3.39 12.30
N ALA A 326 14.61 -3.81 12.63
CA ALA A 326 13.78 -3.06 13.58
C ALA A 326 14.21 -3.32 15.04
N ARG A 327 14.69 -4.53 15.34
CA ARG A 327 15.18 -4.90 16.69
C ARG A 327 16.71 -4.84 16.83
N GLY A 328 17.44 -4.89 15.71
CA GLY A 328 18.90 -4.86 15.72
C GLY A 328 19.53 -6.12 16.32
N VAL A 329 18.85 -7.27 16.21
CA VAL A 329 19.33 -8.58 16.69
C VAL A 329 19.33 -9.58 15.56
N ASP A 330 20.21 -10.57 15.63
CA ASP A 330 20.20 -11.65 14.65
C ASP A 330 18.90 -12.46 14.75
N PRO A 331 18.32 -12.89 13.62
CA PRO A 331 17.16 -13.77 13.65
C PRO A 331 17.49 -15.09 14.38
N PRO A 332 16.52 -15.65 15.12
CA PRO A 332 16.74 -16.92 15.81
C PRO A 332 17.00 -18.06 14.82
N GLU A 333 17.81 -19.04 15.23
CA GLU A 333 18.03 -20.26 14.46
C GLU A 333 16.73 -21.07 14.37
N ARG A 334 16.41 -21.55 13.17
CA ARG A 334 15.18 -22.30 12.87
C ARG A 334 15.50 -23.50 11.99
N ARG A 335 14.68 -24.55 12.08
CA ARG A 335 14.72 -25.68 11.15
C ARG A 335 14.56 -25.22 9.70
N PRO A 336 15.09 -25.94 8.69
CA PRO A 336 14.74 -25.68 7.30
C PRO A 336 13.22 -25.74 7.07
N LEU A 337 12.69 -24.93 6.16
CA LEU A 337 11.28 -25.02 5.77
C LEU A 337 11.00 -26.40 5.16
N PHE A 338 9.93 -27.06 5.60
CA PHE A 338 9.60 -28.43 5.22
C PHE A 338 9.37 -28.61 3.71
N LEU A 339 9.82 -29.75 3.17
CA LEU A 339 9.46 -30.30 1.87
C LEU A 339 8.97 -31.75 2.01
N PRO A 340 8.06 -32.22 1.13
CA PRO A 340 7.72 -33.64 1.08
C PRO A 340 8.98 -34.51 0.91
N GLY A 341 9.13 -35.51 1.78
CA GLY A 341 10.31 -36.36 1.86
C GLY A 341 11.29 -36.01 2.99
N ASP A 342 11.14 -34.85 3.64
CA ASP A 342 11.85 -34.55 4.89
C ASP A 342 11.26 -35.37 6.07
N ASP A 343 12.00 -35.41 7.18
CA ASP A 343 11.53 -36.01 8.44
C ASP A 343 10.30 -35.28 9.00
N THR A 344 9.32 -36.06 9.46
CA THR A 344 8.05 -35.59 10.00
C THR A 344 7.95 -35.73 11.52
N ALA A 345 8.96 -36.29 12.21
CA ALA A 345 8.91 -36.52 13.65
C ALA A 345 8.65 -35.25 14.49
N TRP A 346 9.13 -34.09 14.02
CA TRP A 346 8.90 -32.80 14.68
C TRP A 346 7.43 -32.37 14.66
N MET A 347 6.64 -32.84 13.69
CA MET A 347 5.23 -32.46 13.58
C MET A 347 4.40 -33.02 14.73
N GLU A 348 4.68 -34.24 15.17
CA GLU A 348 3.98 -34.87 16.30
C GLU A 348 4.25 -34.16 17.63
N ALA A 349 5.44 -33.57 17.78
CA ALA A 349 5.80 -32.79 18.95
C ALA A 349 5.11 -31.41 18.97
N GLU A 350 4.86 -30.81 17.80
CA GLU A 350 4.21 -29.50 17.67
C GLU A 350 2.68 -29.57 17.55
N ASP A 351 2.12 -30.70 17.11
CA ASP A 351 0.67 -30.93 17.06
C ASP A 351 0.10 -31.30 18.43
N GLN A 352 0.97 -31.57 19.42
CA GLN A 352 0.55 -31.67 20.81
C GLN A 352 0.14 -30.29 21.34
N PRO A 353 -1.11 -30.10 21.78
CA PRO A 353 -1.50 -28.86 22.41
C PRO A 353 -0.59 -28.66 23.61
N ALA A 354 0.13 -27.52 23.66
CA ALA A 354 0.83 -27.09 24.86
C ALA A 354 -0.13 -27.28 26.02
N SER A 355 0.21 -28.18 26.94
CA SER A 355 -0.63 -28.58 28.07
C SER A 355 -1.30 -27.34 28.63
N THR A 356 -2.64 -27.32 28.59
CA THR A 356 -3.51 -26.30 29.16
C THR A 356 -2.83 -25.49 30.27
N GLU A 357 -2.35 -24.29 29.95
CA GLU A 357 -2.31 -23.25 30.97
C GLU A 357 -3.77 -23.07 31.37
N SER A 358 -4.11 -23.63 32.53
CA SER A 358 -5.43 -23.58 33.12
C SER A 358 -5.96 -22.15 33.06
N GLU A 359 -7.08 -21.95 32.35
CA GLU A 359 -7.96 -20.81 32.59
C GLU A 359 -8.51 -20.92 34.02
N GLU A 360 -7.73 -20.49 35.01
CA GLU A 360 -8.29 -20.17 36.32
C GLU A 360 -9.09 -18.85 36.19
N PRO A 361 -10.32 -18.77 36.72
CA PRO A 361 -11.07 -17.53 36.72
C PRO A 361 -10.33 -16.49 37.56
N ALA A 362 -10.33 -15.24 37.09
CA ALA A 362 -9.60 -14.11 37.65
C ALA A 362 -9.68 -14.02 39.19
N LYS A 363 -8.68 -14.60 39.89
CA LYS A 363 -8.49 -14.41 41.32
C LYS A 363 -7.77 -13.09 41.55
N LYS A 364 -8.41 -12.27 42.39
CA LYS A 364 -8.02 -10.94 42.90
C LYS A 364 -6.52 -10.62 42.82
N ARG A 365 -6.24 -9.45 42.22
CA ARG A 365 -5.00 -8.63 42.29
C ARG A 365 -3.99 -9.12 43.34
N ARG A 366 -3.06 -9.97 42.91
CA ARG A 366 -1.77 -10.13 43.59
C ARG A 366 -0.84 -9.01 43.13
N LYS A 367 -0.19 -8.39 44.11
CA LYS A 367 0.71 -7.24 43.99
C LYS A 367 1.82 -7.60 42.99
N LYS A 368 1.90 -6.87 41.88
CA LYS A 368 2.93 -7.01 40.83
C LYS A 368 4.32 -7.02 41.48
N ASP A 369 5.06 -8.10 41.29
CA ASP A 369 6.51 -8.04 41.36
C ASP A 369 7.00 -7.09 40.25
N LYS A 370 7.82 -6.12 40.66
CA LYS A 370 8.43 -5.12 39.80
C LYS A 370 9.67 -5.73 39.14
N ASP A 371 9.46 -6.66 38.22
CA ASP A 371 10.43 -6.88 37.15
C ASP A 371 9.77 -6.57 35.82
N ALA A 372 9.49 -5.27 35.65
CA ALA A 372 9.04 -4.74 34.38
C ALA A 372 10.26 -4.70 33.46
N GLY A 373 10.51 -5.79 32.74
CA GLY A 373 11.38 -5.76 31.57
C GLY A 373 11.06 -4.52 30.73
N LYS A 374 12.10 -3.78 30.34
CA LYS A 374 12.00 -2.54 29.56
C LYS A 374 10.94 -2.74 28.46
N ARG A 375 9.84 -1.98 28.53
CA ARG A 375 8.80 -2.00 27.50
C ARG A 375 9.50 -1.60 26.19
N GLU A 376 9.55 -2.50 25.21
CA GLU A 376 10.14 -2.21 23.89
C GLU A 376 9.54 -0.90 23.37
N GLU A 377 10.40 -0.01 22.85
CA GLU A 377 9.91 1.26 22.32
C GLU A 377 8.93 1.01 21.16
N PRO A 378 7.85 1.81 21.06
CA PRO A 378 6.90 1.65 19.97
C PRO A 378 7.59 1.92 18.63
N SER A 379 7.63 0.89 17.78
CA SER A 379 8.17 0.92 16.43
C SER A 379 7.01 0.79 15.42
N PRO A 380 6.97 1.60 14.34
CA PRO A 380 6.01 1.42 13.25
C PRO A 380 6.06 0.00 12.70
N ASN A 381 7.27 -0.54 12.54
CA ASN A 381 7.51 -1.87 11.97
C ASN A 381 6.89 -2.99 12.83
N LEU A 382 6.91 -2.86 14.16
CA LEU A 382 6.28 -3.83 15.07
C LEU A 382 4.76 -3.67 15.12
N THR A 383 4.29 -2.42 15.09
CA THR A 383 2.87 -2.08 15.19
C THR A 383 2.07 -2.56 13.98
N ALA A 384 2.70 -2.59 12.81
CA ALA A 384 2.12 -3.06 11.54
C ALA A 384 2.19 -4.59 11.33
N MET A 385 2.95 -5.34 12.15
CA MET A 385 3.13 -6.79 11.93
C MET A 385 1.81 -7.57 11.94
N GLN A 386 0.95 -7.32 12.93
CA GLN A 386 -0.31 -8.05 13.03
C GLN A 386 -1.22 -7.83 11.80
N PRO A 387 -1.52 -6.59 11.37
CA PRO A 387 -2.32 -6.40 10.17
C PRO A 387 -1.63 -6.96 8.91
N HIS A 388 -0.32 -6.78 8.74
CA HIS A 388 0.43 -7.40 7.62
C HIS A 388 0.20 -8.91 7.53
N LEU A 389 0.33 -9.61 8.66
CA LEU A 389 0.17 -11.06 8.71
C LEU A 389 -1.28 -11.49 8.48
N PHE A 390 -2.28 -10.70 8.87
CA PHE A 390 -3.68 -10.98 8.52
C PHE A 390 -3.94 -10.85 7.01
N HIS A 391 -3.25 -9.94 6.32
CA HIS A 391 -3.32 -9.85 4.86
C HIS A 391 -2.60 -11.02 4.19
N LEU A 392 -1.34 -11.25 4.53
CA LEU A 392 -0.52 -12.32 3.97
C LEU A 392 -1.15 -13.71 4.18
N LEU A 393 -1.59 -14.00 5.40
CA LEU A 393 -2.09 -15.32 5.79
C LEU A 393 -3.59 -15.48 5.56
N ARG A 394 -4.27 -14.54 4.90
CA ARG A 394 -5.74 -14.50 4.85
C ARG A 394 -6.37 -15.83 4.44
N HIS A 395 -5.84 -16.48 3.39
CA HIS A 395 -6.35 -17.75 2.90
C HIS A 395 -6.10 -18.89 3.88
N LEU A 396 -4.94 -18.91 4.54
CA LEU A 396 -4.57 -19.86 5.58
C LEU A 396 -5.47 -19.72 6.81
N VAL A 397 -5.61 -18.51 7.37
CA VAL A 397 -6.39 -18.28 8.60
C VAL A 397 -7.90 -18.41 8.39
N SER A 398 -8.36 -18.40 7.14
CA SER A 398 -9.75 -18.72 6.80
C SER A 398 -10.04 -20.22 6.92
N LYS A 399 -9.02 -21.07 6.74
CA LYS A 399 -9.12 -22.54 6.86
C LYS A 399 -8.70 -23.03 8.26
N HIS A 400 -7.73 -22.35 8.87
CA HIS A 400 -7.15 -22.68 10.18
C HIS A 400 -7.49 -21.60 11.21
N THR A 401 -8.66 -21.72 11.83
CA THR A 401 -9.17 -20.72 12.79
C THR A 401 -8.36 -20.67 14.08
N ASP A 402 -7.69 -21.76 14.45
CA ASP A 402 -6.71 -21.82 15.53
C ASP A 402 -5.56 -20.83 15.30
N VAL A 403 -4.98 -20.82 14.09
CA VAL A 403 -3.91 -19.88 13.70
C VAL A 403 -4.43 -18.45 13.71
N ARG A 404 -5.66 -18.22 13.20
CA ARG A 404 -6.33 -16.91 13.24
C ARG A 404 -6.40 -16.36 14.67
N ASP A 405 -6.85 -17.18 15.59
CA ASP A 405 -7.08 -16.79 16.97
C ASP A 405 -5.75 -16.58 17.72
N MET A 406 -4.71 -17.36 17.40
CA MET A 406 -3.35 -17.12 17.88
C MET A 406 -2.80 -15.78 17.36
N LEU A 407 -2.93 -15.50 16.07
CA LEU A 407 -2.47 -14.25 15.46
C LEU A 407 -3.21 -13.04 16.03
N ALA A 408 -4.51 -13.15 16.32
CA ALA A 408 -5.27 -12.07 16.96
C ALA A 408 -4.74 -11.70 18.35
N ARG A 409 -4.13 -12.65 19.07
CA ARG A 409 -3.58 -12.46 20.42
C ARG A 409 -2.07 -12.16 20.45
N SER A 410 -1.36 -12.35 19.34
CA SER A 410 0.11 -12.30 19.28
C SER A 410 0.69 -10.96 19.71
N ALA A 411 0.05 -9.85 19.35
CA ALA A 411 0.52 -8.49 19.65
C ALA A 411 0.74 -8.24 21.16
N ARG A 412 0.00 -8.95 22.03
CA ARG A 412 0.16 -8.83 23.50
C ARG A 412 1.46 -9.46 24.01
N SER A 413 2.03 -10.39 23.25
CA SER A 413 3.25 -11.13 23.60
C SER A 413 4.50 -10.59 22.88
N GLY A 414 4.37 -9.47 22.16
CA GLY A 414 5.47 -8.91 21.35
C GLY A 414 5.92 -9.87 20.25
N ILE A 415 7.21 -9.78 19.87
CA ILE A 415 7.80 -10.58 18.79
C ILE A 415 7.70 -12.09 19.02
N GLU A 416 7.81 -12.54 20.27
CA GLU A 416 7.70 -13.96 20.65
C GLU A 416 6.32 -14.54 20.34
N GLY A 417 5.27 -13.71 20.42
CA GLY A 417 3.93 -14.09 19.99
C GLY A 417 3.87 -14.42 18.51
N PHE A 418 4.57 -13.64 17.68
CA PHE A 418 4.61 -13.85 16.24
C PHE A 418 5.50 -15.04 15.83
N GLU A 419 6.59 -15.30 16.55
CA GLU A 419 7.41 -16.52 16.35
C GLU A 419 6.59 -17.79 16.60
N ARG A 420 5.78 -17.83 17.66
CA ARG A 420 4.86 -18.96 17.91
C ARG A 420 3.82 -19.12 16.81
N VAL A 421 3.26 -18.02 16.31
CA VAL A 421 2.33 -18.08 15.17
C VAL A 421 3.03 -18.65 13.93
N MET A 422 4.26 -18.21 13.66
CA MET A 422 5.05 -18.69 12.53
C MET A 422 5.34 -20.19 12.62
N GLN A 423 5.68 -20.73 13.80
CA GLN A 423 5.86 -22.17 14.01
C GLN A 423 4.60 -22.96 13.64
N VAL A 424 3.43 -22.51 14.09
CA VAL A 424 2.16 -23.17 13.75
C VAL A 424 1.82 -23.01 12.27
N VAL A 425 2.11 -21.86 11.66
CA VAL A 425 1.97 -21.65 10.21
C VAL A 425 2.84 -22.66 9.44
N GLU A 426 4.10 -22.83 9.81
CA GLU A 426 5.00 -23.83 9.20
C GLU A 426 4.47 -25.26 9.35
N LEU A 427 3.94 -25.62 10.53
CA LEU A 427 3.29 -26.92 10.75
C LEU A 427 2.09 -27.11 9.80
N LYS A 428 1.18 -26.12 9.72
CA LYS A 428 0.01 -26.21 8.83
C LYS A 428 0.44 -26.30 7.37
N VAL A 429 1.39 -25.48 6.91
CA VAL A 429 1.89 -25.55 5.54
C VAL A 429 2.48 -26.93 5.24
N ALA A 430 3.24 -27.51 6.17
CA ALA A 430 3.79 -28.85 5.98
C ALA A 430 2.70 -29.94 5.86
N GLN A 431 1.65 -29.87 6.70
CA GLN A 431 0.47 -30.74 6.60
C GLN A 431 -0.23 -30.58 5.23
N GLY A 432 -0.41 -29.34 4.76
CA GLY A 432 -1.01 -29.05 3.45
C GLY A 432 -0.20 -29.59 2.28
N LEU A 433 1.13 -29.51 2.33
CA LEU A 433 2.02 -30.09 1.32
C LEU A 433 1.93 -31.62 1.28
N LEU A 434 1.92 -32.28 2.44
CA LEU A 434 1.76 -33.74 2.52
C LEU A 434 0.41 -34.19 1.96
N GLU A 435 -0.67 -33.47 2.28
CA GLU A 435 -2.01 -33.73 1.74
C GLU A 435 -2.05 -33.56 0.20
N TYR A 436 -1.44 -32.49 -0.32
CA TYR A 436 -1.34 -32.27 -1.77
C TYR A 436 -0.62 -33.42 -2.48
N GLU A 437 0.52 -33.86 -1.93
CA GLU A 437 1.31 -34.99 -2.48
C GLU A 437 0.51 -36.29 -2.43
N ALA A 438 -0.07 -36.62 -1.26
CA ALA A 438 -0.81 -37.86 -1.03
C ALA A 438 -2.06 -37.99 -1.92
N THR A 439 -2.74 -36.87 -2.18
CA THR A 439 -3.92 -36.83 -3.06
C THR A 439 -3.56 -36.68 -4.54
N GLY A 440 -2.27 -36.52 -4.85
CA GLY A 440 -1.80 -36.22 -6.20
C GLY A 440 -2.34 -34.88 -6.73
N GLY A 441 -2.67 -33.93 -5.85
CA GLY A 441 -3.20 -32.60 -6.19
C GLY A 441 -4.72 -32.47 -6.15
N LYS A 442 -5.47 -33.57 -5.97
CA LYS A 442 -6.93 -33.55 -5.97
C LYS A 442 -7.53 -32.65 -4.88
N SER A 443 -6.87 -32.54 -3.72
CA SER A 443 -7.32 -31.64 -2.64
C SER A 443 -7.45 -30.18 -3.07
N PHE A 444 -6.65 -29.74 -4.05
CA PHE A 444 -6.73 -28.41 -4.64
C PHE A 444 -7.66 -28.36 -5.86
N GLU A 445 -7.69 -29.40 -6.68
CA GLU A 445 -8.60 -29.50 -7.83
C GLU A 445 -10.07 -29.42 -7.40
N ASP A 446 -10.43 -30.06 -6.28
CA ASP A 446 -11.77 -29.99 -5.71
C ASP A 446 -12.13 -28.56 -5.25
N GLU A 447 -11.17 -27.83 -4.66
CA GLU A 447 -11.35 -26.41 -4.32
C GLU A 447 -11.57 -25.53 -5.56
N LEU A 448 -10.88 -25.84 -6.68
CA LEU A 448 -11.08 -25.15 -7.95
C LEU A 448 -12.44 -25.47 -8.57
N ALA A 449 -12.86 -26.74 -8.54
CA ALA A 449 -14.16 -27.18 -9.06
C ALA A 449 -15.32 -26.53 -8.28
N ALA A 450 -15.15 -26.30 -6.98
CA ALA A 450 -16.15 -25.63 -6.14
C ALA A 450 -16.44 -24.16 -6.55
N LEU A 451 -15.61 -23.54 -7.40
CA LEU A 451 -15.87 -22.19 -7.94
C LEU A 451 -16.97 -22.17 -9.02
N GLY A 452 -17.35 -23.32 -9.56
CA GLY A 452 -18.32 -23.49 -10.65
C GLY A 452 -17.66 -23.95 -11.95
N ASP A 453 -18.46 -24.10 -13.00
CA ASP A 453 -17.99 -24.50 -14.33
C ASP A 453 -17.21 -23.34 -14.98
N PRO A 454 -15.95 -23.51 -15.41
CA PRO A 454 -15.23 -22.48 -16.18
C PRO A 454 -15.98 -22.03 -17.44
N GLN A 455 -16.80 -22.90 -18.03
CA GLN A 455 -17.58 -22.64 -19.24
C GLN A 455 -18.67 -21.57 -19.01
N ASP A 456 -19.09 -21.34 -17.76
CA ASP A 456 -20.02 -20.27 -17.38
C ASP A 456 -19.41 -18.86 -17.58
N GLU A 457 -18.09 -18.79 -17.72
CA GLU A 457 -17.32 -17.55 -17.88
C GLU A 457 -16.70 -17.42 -19.27
N GLU A 458 -16.90 -18.41 -20.14
CA GLU A 458 -16.41 -18.41 -21.52
C GLU A 458 -17.10 -17.29 -22.32
N GLY A 459 -16.31 -16.40 -22.93
CA GLY A 459 -16.81 -15.28 -23.73
C GLY A 459 -17.08 -13.98 -22.94
N LEU A 460 -16.87 -13.97 -21.62
CA LEU A 460 -16.86 -12.74 -20.83
C LEU A 460 -15.56 -11.95 -21.09
N GLU A 461 -15.66 -10.62 -21.17
CA GLU A 461 -14.47 -9.76 -21.25
C GLU A 461 -13.68 -9.78 -19.92
N GLU A 462 -12.37 -9.51 -19.98
CA GLU A 462 -11.53 -9.46 -18.78
C GLU A 462 -12.06 -8.41 -17.79
N GLY A 463 -12.36 -8.85 -16.57
CA GLY A 463 -12.94 -8.02 -15.52
C GLY A 463 -14.47 -8.07 -15.38
N GLU A 464 -15.19 -8.80 -16.25
CA GLU A 464 -16.64 -8.97 -16.13
C GLU A 464 -17.08 -9.99 -15.07
N SER A 465 -16.14 -10.81 -14.57
CA SER A 465 -16.40 -11.81 -13.53
C SER A 465 -15.29 -11.83 -12.47
N SER A 466 -15.67 -11.69 -11.19
CA SER A 466 -14.71 -11.90 -10.10
C SER A 466 -14.33 -13.37 -9.99
N LYS A 467 -15.22 -14.30 -10.35
CA LYS A 467 -14.93 -15.75 -10.32
C LYS A 467 -13.84 -16.14 -11.32
N ALA A 468 -13.87 -15.57 -12.52
CA ALA A 468 -12.81 -15.77 -13.52
C ALA A 468 -11.47 -15.28 -13.00
N THR A 469 -11.46 -14.10 -12.37
CA THR A 469 -10.27 -13.53 -11.75
C THR A 469 -9.77 -14.41 -10.59
N ILE A 470 -10.68 -14.92 -9.75
CA ILE A 470 -10.34 -15.88 -8.69
C ILE A 470 -9.70 -17.12 -9.30
N ARG A 471 -10.31 -17.77 -10.31
CA ARG A 471 -9.79 -18.98 -10.93
C ARG A 471 -8.41 -18.78 -11.57
N LYS A 472 -8.16 -17.60 -12.17
CA LYS A 472 -6.84 -17.20 -12.71
C LYS A 472 -5.78 -17.19 -11.60
N CYS A 473 -6.09 -16.54 -10.48
CA CYS A 473 -5.14 -16.28 -9.40
C CYS A 473 -5.05 -17.40 -8.35
N LYS A 474 -6.06 -18.27 -8.25
CA LYS A 474 -6.22 -19.24 -7.16
C LYS A 474 -4.98 -20.16 -7.07
N ARG A 475 -4.52 -20.33 -5.85
CA ARG A 475 -3.45 -21.26 -5.45
C ARG A 475 -3.92 -22.03 -4.20
N PRO A 476 -3.23 -23.11 -3.81
CA PRO A 476 -3.46 -23.68 -2.49
C PRO A 476 -3.31 -22.64 -1.38
N TRP A 477 -4.03 -22.80 -0.28
CA TRP A 477 -4.11 -21.80 0.80
C TRP A 477 -2.78 -21.51 1.50
N TRP A 478 -1.77 -22.38 1.35
CA TRP A 478 -0.39 -22.19 1.84
C TRP A 478 0.51 -21.39 0.88
N VAL A 479 -0.02 -20.94 -0.26
CA VAL A 479 0.70 -20.14 -1.26
C VAL A 479 0.09 -18.74 -1.29
N ALA A 480 0.95 -17.71 -1.29
CA ALA A 480 0.52 -16.34 -1.38
C ALA A 480 -0.25 -16.10 -2.68
N GLN A 481 -1.37 -15.39 -2.57
CA GLN A 481 -2.27 -15.15 -3.69
C GLN A 481 -3.19 -13.96 -3.38
N PRO A 482 -3.61 -13.19 -4.39
CA PRO A 482 -4.39 -11.98 -4.19
C PRO A 482 -5.79 -12.26 -3.64
N ILE A 483 -6.35 -11.24 -3.01
CA ILE A 483 -7.73 -11.24 -2.55
C ILE A 483 -8.58 -10.57 -3.62
N VAL A 484 -9.40 -11.36 -4.30
CA VAL A 484 -10.33 -10.83 -5.31
C VAL A 484 -11.65 -10.49 -4.65
N ARG A 485 -12.03 -9.21 -4.70
CA ARG A 485 -13.34 -8.75 -4.23
C ARG A 485 -14.41 -9.03 -5.29
N PRO A 486 -15.64 -9.38 -4.89
CA PRO A 486 -16.75 -9.43 -5.82
C PRO A 486 -16.96 -8.08 -6.52
N LEU A 487 -17.36 -8.13 -7.79
CA LEU A 487 -17.74 -6.93 -8.52
C LEU A 487 -18.99 -6.31 -7.87
N PRO A 488 -19.24 -4.99 -8.01
CA PRO A 488 -20.42 -4.35 -7.41
C PRO A 488 -21.75 -5.03 -7.78
N LYS A 489 -21.88 -5.50 -9.02
CA LYS A 489 -23.04 -6.27 -9.50
C LYS A 489 -23.22 -7.59 -8.72
N GLU A 490 -22.13 -8.30 -8.51
CA GLU A 490 -22.13 -9.57 -7.77
C GLU A 490 -22.34 -9.35 -6.27
N ALA A 491 -21.75 -8.29 -5.71
CA ALA A 491 -21.94 -7.90 -4.31
C ALA A 491 -23.40 -7.51 -4.03
N LEU A 492 -24.04 -6.78 -4.96
CA LEU A 492 -25.46 -6.47 -4.92
C LEU A 492 -26.31 -7.74 -4.98
N ALA A 493 -26.01 -8.66 -5.92
CA ALA A 493 -26.72 -9.93 -6.03
C ALA A 493 -26.60 -10.79 -4.76
N LYS A 494 -25.47 -10.71 -4.05
CA LYS A 494 -25.25 -11.37 -2.75
C LYS A 494 -25.85 -10.62 -1.55
N GLY A 495 -26.50 -9.48 -1.76
CA GLY A 495 -27.12 -8.67 -0.70
C GLY A 495 -26.12 -7.91 0.19
N ALA A 496 -24.83 -7.87 -0.19
CA ALA A 496 -23.79 -7.12 0.53
C ALA A 496 -23.92 -5.59 0.31
N ILE A 497 -24.68 -5.17 -0.70
CA ILE A 497 -25.06 -3.78 -0.97
C ILE A 497 -26.58 -3.70 -0.94
N ARG A 498 -27.14 -2.68 -0.28
CA ARG A 498 -28.58 -2.39 -0.33
C ARG A 498 -28.78 -1.06 -1.05
N PRO A 499 -29.64 -0.98 -2.08
CA PRO A 499 -29.97 0.29 -2.73
C PRO A 499 -30.55 1.28 -1.72
N SER A 500 -30.14 2.54 -1.81
CA SER A 500 -30.75 3.61 -1.03
C SER A 500 -32.20 3.87 -1.46
N LYS A 501 -33.01 4.47 -0.58
CA LYS A 501 -34.39 4.90 -0.91
C LYS A 501 -34.46 5.83 -2.14
N LYS A 502 -33.38 6.55 -2.45
CA LYS A 502 -33.28 7.45 -3.60
C LYS A 502 -33.05 6.69 -4.91
N GLU A 503 -32.26 5.61 -4.88
CA GLU A 503 -31.98 4.74 -6.04
C GLU A 503 -33.15 3.82 -6.37
N LEU A 504 -33.87 3.35 -5.35
CA LEU A 504 -35.12 2.61 -5.53
C LEU A 504 -36.18 3.45 -6.25
N LYS A 505 -36.23 4.76 -5.98
CA LYS A 505 -37.12 5.71 -6.69
C LYS A 505 -36.64 6.05 -8.11
N ALA A 506 -35.36 5.84 -8.43
CA ALA A 506 -34.77 6.10 -9.74
C ALA A 506 -34.73 4.86 -10.67
N GLY A 507 -35.49 3.81 -10.33
CA GLY A 507 -35.60 2.59 -11.15
C GLY A 507 -34.52 1.53 -10.88
N GLY A 508 -33.89 1.53 -9.70
CA GLY A 508 -32.98 0.45 -9.29
C GLY A 508 -31.62 0.47 -9.97
N LYS A 509 -31.11 1.65 -10.35
CA LYS A 509 -29.76 1.77 -10.92
C LYS A 509 -28.69 1.51 -9.87
N VAL A 510 -27.70 0.69 -10.23
CA VAL A 510 -26.53 0.39 -9.39
C VAL A 510 -25.62 1.63 -9.35
N PRO A 511 -25.11 2.04 -8.17
CA PRO A 511 -24.11 3.10 -8.10
C PRO A 511 -22.82 2.66 -8.81
N GLY A 512 -22.35 3.45 -9.77
CA GLY A 512 -21.03 3.27 -10.38
C GLY A 512 -20.97 2.53 -11.72
N GLU A 513 -22.08 2.20 -12.38
CA GLU A 513 -22.05 1.69 -13.76
C GLU A 513 -21.65 2.79 -14.76
N VAL A 514 -20.49 2.62 -15.40
CA VAL A 514 -20.10 3.37 -16.60
C VAL A 514 -20.81 2.73 -17.80
N LYS A 515 -21.67 3.48 -18.51
CA LYS A 515 -22.17 3.06 -19.82
C LYS A 515 -21.18 3.47 -20.90
N GLY A 516 -20.51 2.48 -21.50
CA GLY A 516 -19.92 2.61 -22.82
C GLY A 516 -21.01 2.52 -23.89
N GLU A 517 -21.73 3.60 -24.18
CA GLU A 517 -22.54 3.70 -25.40
C GLU A 517 -22.37 5.08 -26.03
N VAL A 518 -21.54 5.14 -27.07
CA VAL A 518 -21.48 6.26 -28.00
C VAL A 518 -22.79 6.27 -28.79
N LYS A 519 -23.72 7.17 -28.44
CA LYS A 519 -24.80 7.55 -29.36
C LYS A 519 -24.41 8.81 -30.11
N ALA A 520 -23.98 8.61 -31.35
CA ALA A 520 -23.96 9.65 -32.36
C ALA A 520 -25.38 10.21 -32.53
N GLN A 521 -25.56 11.50 -32.28
CA GLN A 521 -26.75 12.22 -32.74
C GLN A 521 -26.34 13.45 -33.56
N SER A 522 -26.69 13.35 -34.83
CA SER A 522 -26.62 14.36 -35.88
C SER A 522 -27.25 15.67 -35.45
N ARG A 523 -26.49 16.77 -35.60
CA ARG A 523 -26.98 18.15 -35.47
C ARG A 523 -27.99 18.48 -36.58
N GLY A 524 -29.26 18.63 -36.20
CA GLY A 524 -30.27 19.35 -36.97
C GLY A 524 -30.45 20.76 -36.40
N LYS A 525 -30.05 21.78 -37.15
CA LYS A 525 -30.32 23.21 -36.89
C LYS A 525 -31.83 23.46 -36.74
N ARG A 526 -32.22 24.27 -35.76
CA ARG A 526 -33.17 25.38 -35.97
C ARG A 526 -33.13 26.40 -34.83
N SER A 527 -33.24 27.64 -35.27
CA SER A 527 -33.09 28.95 -34.63
C SER A 527 -34.36 29.48 -33.95
N ARG A 528 -34.15 30.44 -33.02
CA ARG A 528 -34.98 31.61 -32.59
C ARG A 528 -35.06 31.65 -31.05
N SER A 529 -34.44 32.60 -30.33
CA SER A 529 -34.55 34.06 -30.25
C SER A 529 -35.59 34.57 -29.21
N VAL A 530 -35.05 35.09 -28.11
CA VAL A 530 -35.41 36.33 -27.35
C VAL A 530 -36.65 36.35 -26.42
N VAL A 531 -36.50 37.18 -25.37
CA VAL A 531 -37.47 37.86 -24.45
C VAL A 531 -37.51 37.21 -23.04
N SER A 532 -36.89 37.79 -21.99
CA SER A 532 -37.33 38.88 -21.04
C SER A 532 -38.59 38.48 -20.25
N ASP A 533 -38.86 38.80 -18.98
CA ASP A 533 -38.38 39.67 -17.90
C ASP A 533 -38.66 38.90 -16.57
N GLY A 534 -38.06 39.22 -15.42
CA GLY A 534 -38.57 40.28 -14.54
C GLY A 534 -38.60 39.78 -13.08
N ALA A 535 -38.30 40.70 -12.17
CA ALA A 535 -38.08 40.53 -10.73
C ALA A 535 -39.32 40.09 -9.92
N ASP A 536 -39.10 39.54 -8.72
CA ASP A 536 -39.61 40.18 -7.50
C ASP A 536 -38.92 39.68 -6.21
N GLU A 537 -38.76 40.60 -5.27
CA GLU A 537 -38.30 40.41 -3.89
C GLU A 537 -39.40 39.75 -3.04
N THR A 538 -39.04 39.03 -1.96
CA THR A 538 -39.70 39.22 -0.65
C THR A 538 -39.03 38.48 0.51
N THR A 539 -38.65 39.30 1.50
CA THR A 539 -38.75 39.14 2.97
C THR A 539 -38.07 37.98 3.72
N VAL A 540 -37.04 38.41 4.45
CA VAL A 540 -36.43 37.84 5.65
C VAL A 540 -37.42 37.78 6.82
N ARG A 541 -37.42 36.65 7.55
CA ARG A 541 -37.85 36.59 8.97
C ARG A 541 -36.85 35.80 9.78
N SER A 542 -36.34 36.47 10.82
CA SER A 542 -35.46 35.98 11.87
C SER A 542 -36.26 35.29 12.99
N THR A 543 -35.78 34.16 13.49
CA THR A 543 -36.00 33.73 14.87
C THR A 543 -34.72 33.06 15.37
N GLY A 544 -34.08 33.70 16.35
CA GLY A 544 -32.98 33.11 17.10
C GLY A 544 -33.47 32.04 18.07
N ASN A 545 -32.58 31.12 18.41
CA ASN A 545 -32.61 30.49 19.73
C ASN A 545 -31.18 30.13 20.14
N ASP A 546 -30.90 30.46 21.39
CA ASP A 546 -29.64 30.38 22.12
C ASP A 546 -29.61 29.07 22.91
N THR A 547 -28.53 28.30 22.78
CA THR A 547 -28.15 27.24 23.75
C THR A 547 -26.64 27.08 23.72
N GLY A 548 -25.99 27.59 24.77
CA GLY A 548 -24.57 27.41 25.03
C GLY A 548 -24.21 25.93 25.22
N VAL A 549 -23.10 25.53 24.61
CA VAL A 549 -22.45 24.23 24.80
C VAL A 549 -21.02 24.51 25.24
N ASP A 550 -20.65 23.97 26.40
CA ASP A 550 -19.32 24.08 27.00
C ASP A 550 -18.25 23.47 26.08
N VAL A 551 -17.32 24.33 25.66
CA VAL A 551 -16.33 24.04 24.61
C VAL A 551 -15.25 23.06 25.10
N GLU A 552 -15.03 22.94 26.41
CA GLU A 552 -13.99 22.07 26.99
C GLU A 552 -14.35 20.58 27.06
N GLU A 553 -15.64 20.23 27.09
CA GLU A 553 -16.07 18.82 27.12
C GLU A 553 -16.04 18.19 25.72
N VAL A 554 -16.30 19.01 24.69
CA VAL A 554 -16.22 18.63 23.27
C VAL A 554 -14.78 18.38 22.82
N GLU A 555 -13.79 19.05 23.42
CA GLU A 555 -12.38 18.83 23.08
C GLU A 555 -11.81 17.54 23.69
N ARG A 556 -12.25 17.13 24.88
CA ARG A 556 -11.81 15.86 25.51
C ARG A 556 -12.42 14.62 24.86
N GLU A 557 -13.60 14.74 24.26
CA GLU A 557 -14.18 13.64 23.47
C GLU A 557 -13.50 13.49 22.10
N LYS A 558 -13.03 14.59 21.49
CA LYS A 558 -12.27 14.56 20.22
C LYS A 558 -10.89 13.90 20.35
N GLU A 559 -10.25 13.97 21.51
CA GLU A 559 -8.96 13.30 21.74
C GLU A 559 -9.07 11.78 21.96
N LYS A 560 -10.25 11.26 22.38
CA LYS A 560 -10.43 9.83 22.65
C LYS A 560 -10.91 9.00 21.45
N GLU A 561 -11.48 9.63 20.43
CA GLU A 561 -12.09 8.90 19.30
C GLU A 561 -11.15 8.66 18.10
N ILE A 562 -9.90 9.10 18.19
CA ILE A 562 -8.85 8.91 17.15
C ILE A 562 -8.15 7.53 17.28
N GLU A 563 -8.42 6.75 18.34
CA GLU A 563 -7.76 5.46 18.60
C GLU A 563 -8.36 4.24 17.87
N SER A 564 -9.47 4.38 17.14
CA SER A 564 -10.12 3.27 16.43
C SER A 564 -9.36 2.90 15.14
N ARG A 565 -8.41 1.97 15.27
CA ARG A 565 -7.56 1.41 14.18
C ARG A 565 -8.32 0.63 13.11
N ASP A 566 -9.60 0.30 13.32
CA ASP A 566 -10.34 -0.64 12.47
C ASP A 566 -10.93 -0.02 11.19
N GLU A 567 -11.03 1.31 11.07
CA GLU A 567 -11.52 1.96 9.83
C GLU A 567 -10.42 2.24 8.78
N LEU A 568 -9.14 2.03 9.12
CA LEU A 568 -8.01 2.28 8.22
C LEU A 568 -7.74 1.10 7.26
N VAL A 569 -8.17 -0.11 7.61
CA VAL A 569 -7.77 -1.36 6.93
C VAL A 569 -8.77 -1.80 5.85
N SER A 570 -9.94 -1.15 5.73
CA SER A 570 -10.89 -1.40 4.64
C SER A 570 -10.81 -0.34 3.55
N GLY A 571 -9.72 -0.36 2.78
CA GLY A 571 -9.55 0.38 1.53
C GLY A 571 -9.57 -0.55 0.34
#